data_AF-A0A9X2D8A2-F1
#
_entry.id   AF-A0A9X2D8A2-F1
#
_cell.length_a   1.000
_cell.length_b   1.000
_cell.length_c   1.000
_cell.angle_alpha   90.00
_cell.angle_beta   90.00
_cell.angle_gamma   90.00
#
_symmetry.space_group_name_H-M   'P 1'
#
loop_
_entity.id
_entity.type
_entity.pdbx_description
1 polymer ?
#
loop_
_entity_poly.entity_id
_entity_poly.type
_entity_poly.pdbx_seq_one_letter_code
_entity_poly.pdbx_strand_id
1 'polypeptide(L)'
;MSDETTPAHREVAHQQHGEIVRKDSMGTVLMSDADREEYLAKLQRSYVAPGVSFFGVHLVLAVGTWLLFASYTLYDAGETGHYNALWSAALVTLVLFPALWLRQIGPSAVAVGIGVAVGVAYILLGALLPHDSTVTRANEIVSGVLIVIGYVLSLDTRNGGDSTSAHSQG
;
A
#
# COMPACT_ATOMS: atom_id res chain seq x y z
N MET A 1 54.44 18.56 -62.54
CA MET A 1 53.13 19.20 -62.80
C MET A 1 52.40 19.25 -61.49
N SER A 2 52.06 20.47 -61.09
CA SER A 2 51.49 20.90 -59.81
C SER A 2 49.98 20.63 -59.71
N ASP A 3 49.40 21.13 -58.60
CA ASP A 3 48.00 21.14 -58.12
C ASP A 3 47.67 19.93 -57.22
N GLU A 4 47.55 20.02 -55.89
CA GLU A 4 47.13 21.08 -54.95
C GLU A 4 45.74 21.67 -55.24
N THR A 5 44.69 21.06 -54.64
CA THR A 5 43.46 21.76 -54.21
C THR A 5 42.76 20.99 -53.08
N THR A 6 43.01 21.47 -51.87
CA THR A 6 42.14 21.63 -50.67
C THR A 6 40.79 20.87 -50.58
N PRO A 7 40.54 20.12 -49.49
CA PRO A 7 39.22 19.58 -49.19
C PRO A 7 38.28 20.64 -48.59
N ALA A 8 37.13 20.84 -49.21
CA ALA A 8 36.08 21.73 -48.74
C ALA A 8 35.37 21.15 -47.50
N HIS A 9 35.27 22.00 -46.47
CA HIS A 9 34.53 21.82 -45.23
C HIS A 9 33.10 21.31 -45.48
N ARG A 10 32.78 20.14 -44.94
CA ARG A 10 31.41 19.66 -44.78
C ARG A 10 30.88 20.22 -43.46
N GLU A 11 30.12 21.31 -43.57
CA GLU A 11 29.44 21.96 -42.46
C GLU A 11 28.37 21.01 -41.89
N VAL A 12 28.50 20.72 -40.60
CA VAL A 12 27.60 19.86 -39.83
C VAL A 12 26.34 20.65 -39.50
N ALA A 13 25.24 20.35 -40.18
CA ALA A 13 23.93 20.88 -39.84
C ALA A 13 23.46 20.22 -38.53
N HIS A 14 23.79 20.85 -37.39
CA HIS A 14 23.11 20.62 -36.12
C HIS A 14 21.65 21.12 -36.25
N GLN A 15 20.72 20.20 -36.48
CA GLN A 15 19.30 20.42 -36.21
C GLN A 15 19.10 20.46 -34.68
N GLN A 16 19.37 21.62 -34.07
CA GLN A 16 18.74 21.96 -32.79
C GLN A 16 17.30 22.36 -33.09
N HIS A 17 16.38 21.44 -32.81
CA HIS A 17 14.94 21.67 -32.86
C HIS A 17 14.59 22.77 -31.85
N GLY A 18 14.17 23.93 -32.35
CA GLY A 18 13.99 25.14 -31.58
C GLY A 18 12.81 25.05 -30.61
N GLU A 19 13.12 25.09 -29.32
CA GLU A 19 12.22 25.52 -28.26
C GLU A 19 12.16 27.06 -28.30
N ILE A 20 11.08 27.63 -28.85
CA ILE A 20 10.88 29.08 -28.83
C ILE A 20 10.40 29.46 -27.42
N VAL A 21 11.34 29.55 -26.48
CA VAL A 21 11.08 30.16 -25.16
C VAL A 21 11.01 31.68 -25.34
N ARG A 22 9.81 32.23 -25.58
CA ARG A 22 9.59 33.67 -25.47
C ARG A 22 9.56 34.05 -23.99
N LYS A 23 10.66 34.62 -23.48
CA LYS A 23 10.69 35.32 -22.19
C LYS A 23 10.13 36.73 -22.38
N ASP A 24 9.14 37.11 -21.56
CA ASP A 24 8.79 38.53 -21.41
C ASP A 24 9.82 39.25 -20.52
N SER A 25 9.81 40.59 -20.57
CA SER A 25 10.75 41.45 -19.85
C SER A 25 10.56 41.46 -18.33
N MET A 26 9.73 40.57 -17.77
CA MET A 26 9.50 40.43 -16.34
C MET A 26 9.85 39.03 -15.79
N GLY A 27 10.52 38.18 -16.57
CA GLY A 27 11.07 36.92 -16.06
C GLY A 27 10.01 35.90 -15.63
N THR A 28 8.74 36.18 -15.89
CA THR A 28 7.65 35.23 -15.74
C THR A 28 7.70 34.28 -16.93
N VAL A 29 8.10 33.03 -16.69
CA VAL A 29 7.95 31.97 -17.67
C VAL A 29 6.45 31.79 -17.89
N LEU A 30 5.93 32.38 -18.97
CA LEU A 30 4.58 32.14 -19.46
C LEU A 30 4.54 30.71 -20.00
N MET A 31 4.34 29.77 -19.10
CA MET A 31 4.04 28.39 -19.43
C MET A 31 2.75 28.40 -20.25
N SER A 32 2.76 27.82 -21.46
CA SER A 32 1.55 27.79 -22.28
C SER A 32 0.47 26.99 -21.55
N ASP A 33 -0.81 27.26 -21.81
CA ASP A 33 -1.90 26.52 -21.17
C ASP A 33 -1.77 25.00 -21.40
N ALA A 34 -1.20 24.59 -22.54
CA ALA A 34 -0.88 23.20 -22.85
C ALA A 34 0.24 22.63 -21.96
N ASP A 35 1.33 23.38 -21.76
CA ASP A 35 2.43 22.96 -20.87
C ASP A 35 1.97 22.89 -19.42
N ARG A 36 1.09 23.82 -19.02
CA ARG A 36 0.47 23.86 -17.69
C ARG A 36 -0.46 22.68 -17.46
N GLU A 37 -1.29 22.30 -18.44
CA GLU A 37 -2.10 21.08 -18.37
C GLU A 37 -1.21 19.83 -18.29
N GLU A 38 -0.13 19.76 -19.07
CA GLU A 38 0.81 18.65 -19.01
C GLU A 38 1.53 18.57 -17.65
N TYR A 39 1.91 19.71 -17.09
CA TYR A 39 2.55 19.78 -15.78
C TYR A 39 1.59 19.43 -14.64
N LEU A 40 0.33 19.86 -14.72
CA LEU A 40 -0.70 19.45 -13.76
C LEU A 40 -1.04 17.96 -13.90
N ALA A 41 -1.09 17.43 -15.11
CA ALA A 41 -1.26 16.00 -15.35
C ALA A 41 -0.07 15.18 -14.82
N LYS A 42 1.16 15.68 -14.96
CA LYS A 42 2.35 15.08 -14.35
C LYS A 42 2.30 15.15 -12.83
N LEU A 43 1.92 16.30 -12.25
CA LEU A 43 1.74 16.44 -10.80
C LEU A 43 0.64 15.55 -10.24
N GLN A 44 -0.48 15.38 -10.94
CA GLN A 44 -1.54 14.43 -10.57
C GLN A 44 -1.06 12.99 -10.62
N ARG A 45 -0.20 12.62 -11.59
CA ARG A 45 0.45 11.30 -11.59
C ARG A 45 1.49 11.14 -10.47
N SER A 46 2.13 12.23 -10.04
CA SER A 46 3.12 12.21 -8.96
C SER A 46 2.49 12.24 -7.56
N TYR A 47 1.31 12.83 -7.39
CA TYR A 47 0.53 12.77 -6.15
C TYR A 47 -0.25 11.46 -6.10
N VAL A 48 0.47 10.37 -5.86
CA VAL A 48 -0.13 9.10 -5.47
C VAL A 48 -0.66 9.27 -4.05
N ALA A 49 -1.90 9.72 -3.91
CA ALA A 49 -2.58 9.74 -2.62
C ALA A 49 -2.46 8.33 -2.00
N PRO A 50 -2.08 8.20 -0.72
CA PRO A 50 -2.02 6.89 -0.08
C PRO A 50 -3.38 6.23 -0.24
N GLY A 51 -3.41 5.13 -0.99
CA GLY A 51 -4.64 4.43 -1.34
C GLY A 51 -5.36 3.93 -0.08
N VAL A 52 -6.65 3.67 -0.20
CA VAL A 52 -7.47 3.11 0.89
C VAL A 52 -6.87 1.79 1.42
N SER A 53 -6.14 1.07 0.57
CA SER A 53 -5.38 -0.12 0.91
C SER A 53 -4.32 0.09 2.00
N PHE A 54 -3.70 1.28 2.07
CA PHE A 54 -2.77 1.65 3.14
C PHE A 54 -3.46 1.67 4.50
N PHE A 55 -4.63 2.28 4.59
CA PHE A 55 -5.42 2.34 5.83
C PHE A 55 -5.87 0.94 6.26
N GLY A 56 -6.27 0.08 5.32
CA GLY A 56 -6.64 -1.30 5.59
C GLY A 56 -5.51 -2.09 6.27
N VAL A 57 -4.30 -2.04 5.70
CA VAL A 57 -3.14 -2.76 6.24
C VAL A 57 -2.78 -2.24 7.64
N HIS A 58 -2.77 -0.91 7.84
CA HIS A 58 -2.44 -0.33 9.15
C HIS A 58 -3.49 -0.65 10.22
N LEU A 59 -4.77 -0.69 9.84
CA LEU A 59 -5.83 -1.14 10.74
C LEU A 59 -5.59 -2.58 11.19
N VAL A 60 -5.28 -3.51 10.27
CA VAL A 60 -5.02 -4.91 10.63
C VAL A 60 -3.79 -5.03 11.53
N LEU A 61 -2.71 -4.28 11.27
CA LEU A 61 -1.52 -4.27 12.12
C LEU A 61 -1.82 -3.74 13.53
N ALA A 62 -2.62 -2.66 13.63
CA ALA A 62 -3.04 -2.12 14.91
C ALA A 62 -3.89 -3.12 15.69
N VAL A 63 -4.87 -3.76 15.04
CA VAL A 63 -5.72 -4.78 15.67
C VAL A 63 -4.91 -6.01 16.06
N GLY A 64 -3.98 -6.49 15.22
CA GLY A 64 -3.11 -7.61 15.55
C GLY A 64 -2.20 -7.30 16.75
N THR A 65 -1.68 -6.07 16.85
CA THR A 65 -0.92 -5.60 18.01
C THR A 65 -1.78 -5.56 19.27
N TRP A 66 -3.01 -5.07 19.14
CA TRP A 66 -3.99 -5.10 20.22
C TRP A 66 -4.30 -6.53 20.66
N LEU A 67 -4.49 -7.47 19.73
CA LEU A 67 -4.76 -8.87 20.06
C LEU A 67 -3.58 -9.55 20.79
N LEU A 68 -2.33 -9.19 20.47
CA LEU A 68 -1.18 -9.59 21.27
C LEU A 68 -1.34 -9.09 22.71
N PHE A 69 -1.60 -7.80 22.90
CA PHE A 69 -1.80 -7.23 24.23
C PHE A 69 -3.00 -7.86 24.98
N ALA A 70 -4.12 -8.05 24.29
CA ALA A 70 -5.32 -8.69 24.82
C ALA A 70 -5.03 -10.14 25.25
N SER A 71 -4.20 -10.88 24.51
CA SER A 71 -3.82 -12.25 24.88
C SER A 71 -3.11 -12.36 26.22
N TYR A 72 -2.43 -11.30 26.66
CA TYR A 72 -1.76 -11.22 27.97
C TYR A 72 -2.64 -10.64 29.08
N THR A 73 -3.70 -9.91 28.75
CA THR A 73 -4.44 -9.08 29.72
C THR A 73 -5.90 -9.45 29.92
N LEU A 74 -6.55 -10.05 28.91
CA LEU A 74 -7.99 -10.35 28.92
C LEU A 74 -8.30 -11.85 28.97
N TYR A 75 -7.35 -12.71 28.62
CA TYR A 75 -7.55 -14.16 28.66
C TYR A 75 -6.81 -14.72 29.86
N ASP A 76 -7.57 -15.31 30.78
CA ASP A 76 -7.01 -16.00 31.93
C ASP A 76 -6.32 -17.30 31.50
N ALA A 77 -5.38 -17.80 32.32
CA ALA A 77 -4.88 -19.15 32.14
C ALA A 77 -6.06 -20.11 32.33
N GLY A 78 -6.37 -20.95 31.33
CA GLY A 78 -7.58 -21.79 31.36
C GLY A 78 -7.59 -22.79 32.54
N GLU A 79 -8.69 -23.52 32.71
CA GLU A 79 -8.90 -24.46 33.85
C GLU A 79 -7.78 -25.51 34.07
N THR A 80 -6.94 -25.75 33.06
CA THR A 80 -5.75 -26.63 33.14
C THR A 80 -4.45 -25.93 33.56
N GLY A 81 -4.51 -24.64 33.91
CA GLY A 81 -3.34 -23.81 34.23
C GLY A 81 -2.42 -23.53 33.04
N HIS A 82 -2.81 -23.94 31.82
CA HIS A 82 -2.04 -23.71 30.60
C HIS A 82 -2.56 -22.48 29.88
N TYR A 83 -1.63 -21.61 29.49
CA TYR A 83 -1.97 -20.49 28.62
C TYR A 83 -2.49 -21.02 27.29
N ASN A 84 -3.73 -20.67 26.93
CA ASN A 84 -4.20 -20.71 25.54
C ASN A 84 -3.41 -19.75 24.62
N ALA A 85 -2.37 -19.10 25.14
CA ALA A 85 -1.44 -18.21 24.43
C ALA A 85 -0.89 -18.83 23.14
N LEU A 86 -0.69 -20.16 23.06
CA LEU A 86 -0.23 -20.78 21.82
C LEU A 86 -1.27 -20.67 20.69
N TRP A 87 -2.54 -20.93 21.01
CA TRP A 87 -3.65 -20.81 20.05
C TRP A 87 -3.95 -19.35 19.72
N SER A 88 -3.94 -18.45 20.71
CA SER A 88 -4.12 -17.02 20.45
C SER A 88 -2.97 -16.44 19.64
N ALA A 89 -1.72 -16.83 19.93
CA ALA A 89 -0.55 -16.41 19.16
C ALA A 89 -0.60 -16.94 17.73
N ALA A 90 -1.06 -18.19 17.51
CA ALA A 90 -1.26 -18.75 16.17
C ALA A 90 -2.29 -17.95 15.37
N LEU A 91 -3.45 -17.62 15.96
CA LEU A 91 -4.47 -16.80 15.30
C LEU A 91 -3.94 -15.39 14.98
N VAL A 92 -3.27 -14.74 15.92
CA VAL A 92 -2.66 -13.42 15.70
C VAL A 92 -1.60 -13.48 14.59
N THR A 93 -0.80 -14.54 14.55
CA THR A 93 0.19 -14.78 13.50
C THR A 93 -0.49 -14.91 12.13
N LEU A 94 -1.60 -15.65 12.05
CA LEU A 94 -2.41 -15.77 10.83
C LEU A 94 -3.07 -14.45 10.41
N VAL A 95 -3.25 -13.50 11.33
CA VAL A 95 -3.70 -12.13 11.02
C VAL A 95 -2.54 -11.24 10.59
N LEU A 96 -1.36 -11.34 11.19
CA LEU A 96 -0.25 -10.42 10.93
C LEU A 96 0.53 -10.78 9.66
N PHE A 97 0.79 -12.06 9.39
CA PHE A 97 1.59 -12.47 8.23
C PHE A 97 0.99 -12.03 6.89
N PRO A 98 -0.31 -12.24 6.61
CA PRO A 98 -0.88 -11.80 5.35
C PRO A 98 -0.94 -10.26 5.24
N ALA A 99 -1.12 -9.54 6.36
CA ALA A 99 -1.06 -8.08 6.37
C ALA A 99 0.35 -7.56 6.06
N LEU A 100 1.39 -8.19 6.62
CA LEU A 100 2.79 -7.88 6.31
C LEU A 100 3.12 -8.23 4.85
N TRP A 101 2.60 -9.35 4.33
CA TRP A 101 2.72 -9.72 2.93
C TRP A 101 2.10 -8.65 2.02
N LEU A 102 0.86 -8.23 2.30
CA LEU A 102 0.18 -7.17 1.57
C LEU A 102 0.96 -5.86 1.60
N ARG A 103 1.62 -5.55 2.73
CA ARG A 103 2.47 -4.37 2.87
C ARG A 103 3.75 -4.43 2.03
N GLN A 104 4.40 -5.60 1.97
CA GLN A 104 5.74 -5.74 1.37
C GLN A 104 5.71 -6.12 -0.11
N ILE A 105 4.78 -6.99 -0.51
CA ILE A 105 4.75 -7.59 -1.85
C ILE A 105 3.62 -7.02 -2.71
N GLY A 106 2.54 -6.55 -2.08
CA GLY A 106 1.41 -5.92 -2.76
C GLY A 106 0.13 -6.76 -2.70
N PRO A 107 -0.91 -6.36 -3.46
CA PRO A 107 -2.26 -6.92 -3.33
C PRO A 107 -2.30 -8.41 -3.68
N SER A 108 -2.82 -9.22 -2.76
CA SER A 108 -2.97 -10.67 -2.91
C SER A 108 -4.36 -11.11 -2.42
N ALA A 109 -5.19 -11.60 -3.34
CA ALA A 109 -6.51 -12.12 -3.01
C ALA A 109 -6.45 -13.29 -2.03
N VAL A 110 -5.39 -14.11 -2.10
CA VAL A 110 -5.15 -15.21 -1.15
C VAL A 110 -4.87 -14.67 0.25
N ALA A 111 -3.99 -13.67 0.37
CA ALA A 111 -3.68 -13.06 1.67
C ALA A 111 -4.92 -12.43 2.31
N VAL A 112 -5.74 -11.74 1.50
CA VAL A 112 -7.02 -11.19 1.95
C VAL A 112 -7.99 -12.29 2.35
N GLY A 113 -8.13 -13.35 1.55
CA GLY A 113 -9.04 -14.47 1.83
C GLY A 113 -8.72 -15.14 3.16
N ILE A 114 -7.43 -15.39 3.44
CA ILE A 114 -6.97 -15.92 4.74
C ILE A 114 -7.35 -14.94 5.86
N GLY A 115 -7.04 -13.66 5.71
CA GLY A 115 -7.33 -12.64 6.70
C GLY A 115 -8.81 -12.51 7.04
N VAL A 116 -9.67 -12.49 6.01
CA VAL A 116 -11.13 -12.45 6.15
C VAL A 116 -11.64 -13.72 6.85
N ALA A 117 -11.15 -14.90 6.45
CA ALA A 117 -11.54 -16.16 7.10
C ALA A 117 -11.21 -16.16 8.60
N VAL A 118 -10.04 -15.66 8.98
CA VAL A 118 -9.64 -15.53 10.39
C VAL A 118 -10.51 -14.49 11.12
N GLY A 119 -10.81 -13.35 10.50
CA GLY A 119 -11.71 -12.35 11.06
C GLY A 119 -13.12 -12.90 11.32
N VAL A 120 -13.65 -13.68 10.37
CA VAL A 120 -14.94 -14.39 10.55
C VAL A 120 -14.86 -15.41 11.67
N ALA A 121 -13.75 -16.17 11.77
CA ALA A 121 -13.55 -17.11 12.87
C ALA A 121 -13.61 -16.39 14.23
N TYR A 122 -12.99 -15.21 14.37
CA TYR A 122 -13.09 -14.39 15.59
C TYR A 122 -14.52 -13.96 15.92
N ILE A 123 -15.29 -13.54 14.92
CA ILE A 123 -16.70 -13.18 15.11
C ILE A 123 -17.51 -14.39 15.60
N LEU A 124 -17.27 -15.56 15.00
CA LEU A 124 -17.95 -16.80 15.38
C LEU A 124 -17.54 -17.26 16.78
N LEU A 125 -16.26 -17.12 17.15
CA LEU A 125 -15.80 -17.39 18.52
C LEU A 125 -16.56 -16.51 19.53
N GLY A 126 -16.60 -15.20 19.29
CA GLY A 126 -17.32 -14.25 20.14
C GLY A 126 -18.84 -14.44 20.15
N ALA A 127 -19.42 -15.00 19.09
CA ALA A 127 -20.85 -15.21 18.98
C ALA A 127 -21.33 -16.54 19.59
N LEU A 128 -20.52 -17.60 19.46
CA LEU A 128 -20.94 -18.98 19.68
C LEU A 128 -20.27 -19.67 20.87
N LEU A 129 -19.07 -19.26 21.28
CA LEU A 129 -18.42 -19.86 22.44
C LEU A 129 -18.91 -19.23 23.74
N PRO A 130 -18.88 -19.99 24.86
CA PRO A 130 -19.06 -19.43 26.19
C PRO A 130 -17.91 -18.47 26.53
N HIS A 131 -18.22 -17.34 27.15
CA HIS A 131 -17.25 -16.38 27.67
C HIS A 131 -17.46 -16.15 29.15
N ASP A 132 -16.36 -16.05 29.89
CA ASP A 132 -16.38 -15.71 31.30
C ASP A 132 -16.72 -14.23 31.55
N SER A 133 -16.54 -13.38 30.53
CA SER A 133 -16.87 -11.96 30.60
C SER A 133 -17.45 -11.40 29.30
N THR A 134 -18.36 -10.43 29.44
CA THR A 134 -18.89 -9.65 28.31
C THR A 134 -17.79 -8.88 27.57
N VAL A 135 -16.70 -8.51 28.26
CA VAL A 135 -15.57 -7.76 27.69
C VAL A 135 -14.78 -8.64 26.72
N THR A 136 -14.48 -9.89 27.10
CA THR A 136 -13.79 -10.87 26.24
C THR A 136 -14.61 -11.14 24.99
N ARG A 137 -15.92 -11.35 25.17
CA ARG A 137 -16.87 -11.53 24.06
C ARG A 137 -16.87 -10.36 23.08
N ALA A 138 -17.02 -9.14 23.59
CA ALA A 138 -17.04 -7.93 22.77
C ALA A 138 -15.71 -7.73 22.04
N ASN A 139 -14.59 -7.99 22.72
CA ASN A 139 -13.25 -7.87 22.15
C ASN A 139 -13.05 -8.80 20.93
N GLU A 140 -13.51 -10.05 21.01
CA GLU A 140 -13.42 -11.01 19.90
C GLU A 140 -14.26 -10.56 18.70
N ILE A 141 -15.51 -10.16 18.94
CA ILE A 141 -16.43 -9.71 17.88
C ILE A 141 -15.88 -8.45 17.20
N VAL A 142 -15.54 -7.42 17.98
CA VAL A 142 -15.05 -6.13 17.45
C VAL A 142 -13.74 -6.32 16.71
N SER A 143 -12.80 -7.08 17.27
CA SER A 143 -11.52 -7.35 16.60
C SER A 143 -11.72 -8.13 15.30
N GLY A 144 -12.60 -9.14 15.29
CA GLY A 144 -12.95 -9.89 14.09
C GLY A 144 -13.56 -9.00 12.98
N VAL A 145 -14.49 -8.11 13.34
CA VAL A 145 -15.08 -7.13 12.41
C VAL A 145 -14.00 -6.19 11.84
N LEU A 146 -13.13 -5.65 12.69
CA LEU A 146 -12.06 -4.75 12.24
C LEU A 146 -11.02 -5.46 11.36
N ILE A 147 -10.71 -6.73 11.62
CA ILE A 147 -9.86 -7.55 10.74
C ILE A 147 -10.51 -7.69 9.37
N VAL A 148 -11.79 -8.07 9.29
CA VAL A 148 -12.51 -8.22 8.01
C VAL A 148 -12.52 -6.90 7.24
N ILE A 149 -12.87 -5.79 7.90
CA ILE A 149 -12.86 -4.46 7.28
C ILE A 149 -11.45 -4.12 6.78
N GLY A 150 -10.43 -4.29 7.61
CA GLY A 150 -9.04 -3.97 7.24
C GLY A 150 -8.58 -4.73 6.01
N TYR A 151 -8.83 -6.05 5.96
CA TYR A 151 -8.46 -6.89 4.82
C TYR A 151 -9.26 -6.59 3.55
N VAL A 152 -10.56 -6.28 3.67
CA VAL A 152 -11.39 -5.86 2.52
C VAL A 152 -10.92 -4.51 1.99
N LEU A 153 -10.59 -3.55 2.86
CA LEU A 153 -10.03 -2.26 2.45
C LEU A 153 -8.67 -2.43 1.76
N SER A 154 -7.88 -3.43 2.15
CA SER A 154 -6.62 -3.79 1.48
C SER A 154 -6.78 -4.36 0.07
N LEU A 155 -8.01 -4.70 -0.37
CA LEU A 155 -8.28 -5.09 -1.76
C LEU A 155 -8.36 -3.91 -2.73
N ASP A 156 -8.37 -2.65 -2.26
CA ASP A 156 -8.49 -1.51 -3.18
C ASP A 156 -7.21 -1.37 -4.04
N THR A 157 -7.26 -2.03 -5.20
CA THR A 157 -6.21 -2.09 -6.22
C THR A 157 -6.11 -0.81 -7.03
N ARG A 158 -6.97 0.20 -6.80
CA ARG A 158 -6.97 1.44 -7.60
C ARG A 158 -5.66 2.22 -7.53
N ASN A 159 -4.85 2.02 -6.49
CA ASN A 159 -3.52 2.65 -6.34
C ASN A 159 -2.38 1.63 -6.17
N GLY A 160 -2.62 0.33 -6.37
CA GLY A 160 -1.67 -0.75 -6.08
C GLY A 160 -0.87 -1.28 -7.27
N GLY A 161 -1.13 -0.78 -8.47
CA GLY A 161 -0.40 -1.17 -9.68
C GLY A 161 0.13 0.08 -10.38
N ASP A 162 1.39 0.44 -10.11
CA ASP A 162 2.29 1.14 -11.04
C ASP A 162 3.67 1.48 -10.46
N SER A 163 4.09 0.87 -9.35
CA SER A 163 5.49 1.01 -8.88
C SER A 163 6.46 0.03 -9.56
N THR A 164 5.95 -1.08 -10.10
CA THR A 164 6.79 -2.12 -10.74
C THR A 164 6.90 -1.93 -12.25
N SER A 165 5.94 -1.24 -12.87
CA SER A 165 5.94 -0.90 -14.31
C SER A 165 6.97 0.18 -14.68
N ALA A 166 7.39 1.01 -13.70
CA ALA A 166 8.27 2.15 -13.92
C ALA A 166 9.78 1.82 -13.84
N HIS A 167 10.16 0.59 -13.48
CA HIS A 167 11.57 0.18 -13.37
C HIS A 167 12.02 -0.85 -14.43
N SER A 168 11.15 -1.14 -15.41
CA SER A 168 11.40 -2.12 -16.47
C SER A 168 11.45 -1.53 -17.89
N GLN A 169 11.51 -0.21 -18.04
CA GLN A 169 11.84 0.41 -19.33
C GLN A 169 13.19 1.10 -19.18
N GLY A 170 14.24 0.30 -19.42
CA GLY A 170 15.56 0.81 -19.79
C GLY A 170 15.60 1.25 -21.24
#